data_AF-A0A1H9NA08-F1
#
_entry.id   AF-A0A1H9NA08-F1
#
_cell.length_a   1.000
_cell.length_b   1.000
_cell.length_c   1.000
_cell.angle_alpha   90.00
_cell.angle_beta   90.00
_cell.angle_gamma   90.00
#
_symmetry.space_group_name_H-M   'P 1'
#
loop_
_entity.id
_entity.type
_entity.pdbx_description
1 polymer ?
#
loop_
_entity_poly.entity_id
_entity_poly.type
_entity_poly.pdbx_seq_one_letter_code
_entity_poly.pdbx_strand_id
1 'polypeptide(L)'
;MAEQGVGVGQLLLAEYQSVKDEQKARIGFRDNLLYVTLAVVAAVAAAAAQAKQASMLLALPPTCVVLGWTYLVNDEKISAIGRYVRGELGPRLAQLTGTDVAFRWESYHRDDAGRVTRKAVQCVVDLVAFCVVPLAALVVYWVGGPVTAGLLALSLVEAGAVAALGVFVVRYAVPFGGGGA
;
A
#
# COMPACT_ATOMS: atom_id res chain seq x y z
N MET A 1 30.34 -25.68 -30.87
CA MET A 1 29.89 -25.26 -29.51
C MET A 1 28.40 -25.07 -29.61
N ALA A 2 27.61 -26.02 -29.12
CA ALA A 2 26.16 -25.85 -29.07
C ALA A 2 25.88 -24.77 -28.01
N GLU A 3 25.34 -23.62 -28.42
CA GLU A 3 24.65 -22.74 -27.50
C GLU A 3 23.56 -23.57 -26.85
N GLN A 4 23.80 -24.01 -25.61
CA GLN A 4 22.78 -24.65 -24.79
C GLN A 4 21.73 -23.59 -24.52
N GLY A 5 20.71 -23.54 -25.38
CA GLY A 5 19.60 -22.61 -25.25
C GLY A 5 19.05 -22.68 -23.83
N VAL A 6 18.86 -21.51 -23.22
CA VAL A 6 18.31 -21.37 -21.86
C VAL A 6 17.06 -22.25 -21.76
N GLY A 7 17.13 -23.28 -20.92
CA GLY A 7 16.01 -24.21 -20.76
C GLY A 7 14.80 -23.48 -20.17
N VAL A 8 13.60 -23.86 -20.59
CA VAL A 8 12.34 -23.23 -20.12
C VAL A 8 12.25 -23.18 -18.59
N GLY A 9 12.68 -24.24 -17.89
CA GLY A 9 12.73 -24.25 -16.43
C GLY A 9 13.71 -23.21 -15.84
N GLN A 10 14.85 -22.98 -16.50
CA GLN A 10 15.83 -21.98 -16.08
C GLN A 10 15.30 -20.56 -16.30
N LEU A 11 14.54 -20.33 -17.38
CA LEU A 11 13.83 -19.08 -17.62
C LEU A 11 12.75 -18.81 -16.56
N LEU A 12 11.95 -19.83 -16.21
CA LEU A 12 10.93 -19.70 -15.16
C LEU A 12 11.53 -19.43 -13.78
N LEU A 13 12.68 -20.02 -13.45
CA LEU A 13 13.39 -19.72 -12.22
C LEU A 13 13.97 -18.30 -12.21
N ALA A 14 14.50 -17.83 -13.33
CA ALA A 14 14.97 -16.46 -13.48
C ALA A 14 13.83 -15.45 -13.34
N GLU A 15 12.68 -15.73 -13.97
CA GLU A 15 11.47 -14.92 -13.82
C GLU A 15 10.97 -14.90 -12.38
N TYR A 16 10.90 -16.07 -11.73
CA TYR A 16 10.56 -16.18 -10.31
C TYR A 16 11.46 -15.32 -9.43
N GLN A 17 12.78 -15.39 -9.63
CA GLN A 17 13.73 -14.58 -8.87
C GLN A 17 13.49 -13.08 -9.10
N SER A 18 13.32 -12.67 -10.36
CA SER A 18 13.07 -11.27 -10.72
C SER A 18 11.80 -10.72 -10.07
N VAL A 19 10.68 -11.46 -10.10
CA VAL A 19 9.44 -11.00 -9.47
C VAL A 19 9.53 -11.01 -7.94
N LYS A 20 10.31 -11.92 -7.33
CA LYS A 20 10.57 -11.91 -5.88
C LYS A 20 11.44 -10.73 -5.45
N ASP A 21 12.41 -10.35 -6.25
CA ASP A 21 13.24 -9.17 -6.00
C ASP A 21 12.40 -7.88 -6.10
N GLU A 22 11.52 -7.79 -7.10
CA GLU A 22 10.54 -6.70 -7.18
C GLU A 22 9.61 -6.69 -5.96
N GLN A 23 9.08 -7.84 -5.55
CA GLN A 23 8.23 -7.96 -4.38
C GLN A 23 8.94 -7.46 -3.11
N LYS A 24 10.20 -7.83 -2.92
CA LYS A 24 11.02 -7.39 -1.79
C LYS A 24 11.25 -5.88 -1.81
N ALA A 25 11.57 -5.30 -2.96
CA ALA A 25 11.76 -3.86 -3.11
C ALA A 25 10.47 -3.09 -2.78
N ARG A 26 9.32 -3.58 -3.25
CA ARG A 26 8.01 -2.97 -2.97
C ARG A 26 7.59 -3.08 -1.51
N ILE A 27 7.85 -4.22 -0.86
CA ILE A 27 7.62 -4.37 0.58
C ILE A 27 8.45 -3.34 1.35
N GLY A 28 9.76 -3.26 1.07
CA GLY A 28 10.64 -2.30 1.74
C GLY A 28 10.22 -0.85 1.52
N PHE A 29 9.78 -0.50 0.31
CA PHE A 29 9.27 0.84 0.02
C PHE A 29 7.96 1.13 0.77
N ARG A 30 6.99 0.21 0.74
CA ARG A 30 5.71 0.32 1.45
C ARG A 30 5.94 0.51 2.96
N ASP A 31 6.79 -0.30 3.55
CA ASP A 31 7.05 -0.28 4.99
C ASP A 31 7.74 1.03 5.43
N ASN A 32 8.52 1.65 4.54
CA ASN A 32 9.13 2.95 4.78
C ASN A 32 8.15 4.13 4.64
N LEU A 33 7.08 4.01 3.86
CA LEU A 33 6.14 5.11 3.64
C LEU A 33 5.42 5.54 4.92
N LEU A 34 5.15 4.63 5.84
CA LEU A 34 4.55 4.99 7.13
C LEU A 34 5.51 5.87 7.96
N TYR A 35 6.80 5.54 8.02
CA TYR A 35 7.79 6.36 8.72
C TYR A 35 7.93 7.74 8.09
N VAL A 36 7.95 7.81 6.75
CA VAL A 36 7.98 9.09 6.02
C VAL A 36 6.73 9.90 6.31
N THR A 37 5.55 9.27 6.32
CA THR A 37 4.27 9.95 6.62
C THR A 37 4.28 10.53 8.02
N LEU A 38 4.74 9.78 9.02
CA LEU A 38 4.87 10.27 10.40
C LEU A 38 5.82 11.48 10.48
N ALA A 39 6.96 11.42 9.81
CA ALA A 39 7.93 12.51 9.79
C ALA A 39 7.34 13.78 9.15
N VAL A 40 6.65 13.64 8.01
CA VAL A 40 6.01 14.77 7.33
C VAL A 40 4.88 15.36 8.18
N VAL A 41 4.03 14.50 8.77
CA VAL A 41 2.95 14.94 9.65
C VAL A 41 3.50 15.76 10.82
N ALA A 42 4.53 15.23 11.50
CA ALA A 42 5.17 15.92 12.61
C ALA A 42 5.80 17.26 12.17
N ALA A 43 6.49 17.28 11.03
CA ALA A 43 7.12 18.48 10.50
C ALA A 43 6.11 19.58 10.17
N VAL A 44 5.03 19.25 9.44
CA VAL A 44 4.00 20.22 9.08
C VAL A 44 3.23 20.69 10.31
N ALA A 45 2.89 19.79 11.24
CA ALA A 45 2.23 20.17 12.49
C ALA A 45 3.10 21.10 13.34
N ALA A 46 4.39 20.80 13.48
CA ALA A 46 5.35 21.65 14.20
C ALA A 46 5.52 23.01 13.52
N ALA A 47 5.58 23.05 12.19
CA ALA A 47 5.70 24.29 11.44
C ALA A 47 4.45 25.18 11.61
N ALA A 48 3.26 24.59 11.48
CA ALA A 48 1.99 25.28 11.68
C ALA A 48 1.86 25.85 13.11
N ALA A 49 2.27 25.08 14.12
CA ALA A 49 2.26 25.50 15.52
C ALA A 49 3.24 26.66 15.78
N GLN A 50 4.47 26.57 15.26
CA GLN A 50 5.48 27.62 15.42
C GLN A 50 5.08 28.93 14.73
N ALA A 51 4.54 28.84 13.51
CA ALA A 51 4.07 29.99 12.75
C ALA A 51 2.73 30.55 13.26
N LYS A 52 2.04 29.82 14.16
CA LYS A 52 0.66 30.11 14.59
C LYS A 52 -0.29 30.28 13.40
N GLN A 53 -0.04 29.52 12.34
CA GLN A 53 -0.74 29.65 11.06
C GLN A 53 -1.40 28.32 10.69
N ALA A 54 -2.68 28.18 11.03
CA ALA A 54 -3.45 26.97 10.77
C ALA A 54 -3.54 26.62 9.26
N SER A 55 -3.42 27.60 8.36
CA SER A 55 -3.44 27.34 6.91
C SER A 55 -2.27 26.48 6.42
N MET A 56 -1.17 26.39 7.18
CA MET A 56 -0.06 25.48 6.85
C MET A 56 -0.47 24.00 6.96
N LEU A 57 -1.50 23.69 7.74
CA LEU A 57 -2.03 22.32 7.88
C LEU A 57 -2.67 21.80 6.60
N LEU A 58 -3.04 22.67 5.65
CA LEU A 58 -3.53 22.28 4.32
C LEU A 58 -2.47 21.54 3.49
N ALA A 59 -1.20 21.56 3.90
CA ALA A 59 -0.18 20.71 3.28
C ALA A 59 -0.33 19.21 3.64
N LEU A 60 -1.04 18.88 4.73
CA LEU A 60 -1.20 17.49 5.19
C LEU A 60 -2.09 16.65 4.28
N PRO A 61 -3.32 17.06 3.93
CA PRO A 61 -4.19 16.25 3.08
C PRO A 61 -3.56 15.82 1.73
N PRO A 62 -3.00 16.71 0.89
CA PRO A 62 -2.43 16.29 -0.38
C PRO A 62 -1.22 15.38 -0.18
N THR A 63 -0.40 15.63 0.84
CA THR A 63 0.78 14.79 1.11
C THR A 63 0.38 13.38 1.57
N CYS A 64 -0.57 13.28 2.51
CA CYS A 64 -1.12 12.00 2.96
C CYS A 64 -1.82 11.24 1.81
N VAL A 65 -2.51 11.96 0.91
CA VAL A 65 -3.13 11.34 -0.28
C VAL A 65 -2.09 10.72 -1.20
N VAL A 66 -1.01 11.46 -1.54
CA VAL A 66 0.04 10.96 -2.43
C VAL A 66 0.77 9.77 -1.81
N LEU A 67 1.16 9.87 -0.54
CA LEU A 67 1.86 8.80 0.17
C LEU A 67 0.97 7.58 0.36
N GLY A 68 -0.30 7.78 0.76
CA GLY A 68 -1.27 6.70 0.95
C GLY A 68 -1.65 6.00 -0.35
N TRP A 69 -1.82 6.73 -1.45
CA TRP A 69 -2.04 6.13 -2.76
C TRP A 69 -0.84 5.28 -3.20
N THR A 70 0.36 5.80 -3.00
CA THR A 70 1.60 5.12 -3.33
C THR A 70 1.77 3.85 -2.50
N TYR A 71 1.46 3.90 -1.20
CA TYR A 71 1.43 2.73 -0.32
C TYR A 71 0.46 1.67 -0.86
N LEU A 72 -0.75 2.08 -1.19
CA LEU A 72 -1.81 1.19 -1.66
C LEU A 72 -1.46 0.50 -2.98
N VAL A 73 -0.93 1.24 -3.96
CA VAL A 73 -0.49 0.67 -5.24
C VAL A 73 0.61 -0.37 -5.03
N ASN A 74 1.53 -0.16 -4.10
CA ASN A 74 2.55 -1.15 -3.79
C ASN A 74 1.97 -2.40 -3.15
N ASP A 75 0.99 -2.27 -2.24
CA ASP A 75 0.33 -3.42 -1.62
C ASP A 75 -0.42 -4.30 -2.65
N GLU A 76 -1.14 -3.68 -3.59
CA GLU A 76 -1.80 -4.42 -4.67
C GLU A 76 -0.78 -5.12 -5.58
N LYS A 77 0.35 -4.48 -5.89
CA LYS A 77 1.42 -5.11 -6.70
C LYS A 77 2.07 -6.29 -5.98
N ILE A 78 2.31 -6.19 -4.67
CA ILE A 78 2.80 -7.31 -3.84
C ILE A 78 1.80 -8.47 -3.89
N SER A 79 0.50 -8.18 -3.79
CA SER A 79 -0.57 -9.17 -3.88
C SER A 79 -0.68 -9.79 -5.28
N ALA A 80 -0.53 -9.00 -6.34
CA ALA A 80 -0.54 -9.45 -7.73
C ALA A 80 0.65 -10.37 -8.04
N ILE A 81 1.86 -10.03 -7.60
CA ILE A 81 3.04 -10.90 -7.75
C ILE A 81 2.79 -12.25 -7.05
N GLY A 82 2.26 -12.23 -5.83
CA GLY A 82 1.92 -13.47 -5.12
C GLY A 82 0.88 -14.32 -5.86
N ARG A 83 -0.14 -13.70 -6.47
CA ARG A 83 -1.13 -14.41 -7.31
C ARG A 83 -0.47 -15.01 -8.56
N TYR A 84 0.38 -14.24 -9.24
CA TYR A 84 1.10 -14.69 -10.43
C TYR A 84 2.02 -15.88 -10.15
N VAL A 85 2.81 -15.82 -9.08
CA VAL A 85 3.70 -16.92 -8.69
C VAL A 85 2.93 -18.22 -8.43
N ARG A 86 1.78 -18.13 -7.74
CA ARG A 86 0.96 -19.31 -7.40
C ARG A 86 0.09 -19.82 -8.54
N GLY A 87 -0.48 -18.92 -9.34
CA GLY A 87 -1.42 -19.25 -10.41
C GLY A 87 -0.75 -19.63 -11.72
N GLU A 88 0.46 -19.10 -11.98
CA GLU A 88 1.14 -19.26 -13.27
C GLU A 88 2.49 -19.95 -13.13
N LEU A 89 3.44 -19.35 -12.39
CA LEU A 89 4.83 -19.85 -12.36
C LEU A 89 4.96 -21.23 -11.70
N GLY A 90 4.31 -21.42 -10.54
CA GLY A 90 4.32 -22.70 -9.82
C GLY A 90 3.77 -23.86 -10.64
N PRO A 91 2.53 -23.77 -11.18
CA PRO A 91 1.95 -24.81 -12.02
C PRO A 91 2.78 -25.12 -13.27
N ARG A 92 3.31 -24.10 -13.97
CA ARG A 92 4.15 -24.31 -15.15
C ARG A 92 5.45 -25.03 -14.83
N LEU A 93 6.11 -24.66 -13.72
CA LEU A 93 7.32 -25.33 -13.29
C LEU A 93 7.05 -26.78 -12.86
N ALA A 94 5.97 -27.01 -12.10
CA ALA A 94 5.54 -28.33 -11.67
C ALA A 94 5.29 -29.30 -12.85
N GLN A 95 4.63 -28.81 -13.92
CA GLN A 95 4.40 -29.57 -15.14
C GLN A 95 5.72 -29.94 -15.84
N LEU A 96 6.69 -29.03 -15.89
CA LEU A 96 7.98 -29.27 -16.54
C LEU A 96 8.89 -30.21 -15.75
N THR A 97 8.80 -30.20 -14.42
CA THR A 97 9.64 -31.03 -13.54
C THR A 97 8.98 -32.35 -13.14
N GLY A 98 7.71 -32.56 -13.48
CA GLY A 98 6.93 -33.74 -13.06
C GLY A 98 6.70 -33.81 -11.55
N THR A 99 6.80 -32.68 -10.84
CA THR A 99 6.57 -32.60 -9.38
C THR A 99 5.15 -32.15 -9.10
N ASP A 100 4.50 -32.67 -8.06
CA ASP A 100 3.13 -32.29 -7.71
C ASP A 100 2.95 -30.79 -7.42
N VAL A 101 3.90 -30.16 -6.72
CA VAL A 101 3.81 -28.74 -6.32
C VAL A 101 5.19 -28.10 -6.32
N ALA A 102 5.39 -27.09 -7.18
CA ALA A 102 6.52 -26.18 -7.09
C ALA A 102 6.22 -25.03 -6.11
N PHE A 103 7.26 -24.47 -5.49
CA PHE A 103 7.17 -23.33 -4.56
C PHE A 103 6.20 -23.51 -3.37
N ARG A 104 6.23 -24.68 -2.72
CA ARG A 104 5.35 -25.03 -1.57
C ARG A 104 5.33 -23.96 -0.45
N TRP A 105 6.41 -23.22 -0.25
CA TRP A 105 6.46 -22.11 0.71
C TRP A 105 5.39 -21.03 0.45
N GLU A 106 5.06 -20.76 -0.81
CA GLU A 106 4.10 -19.72 -1.22
C GLU A 106 2.64 -20.06 -0.85
N SER A 107 2.34 -21.34 -0.63
CA SER A 107 1.02 -21.81 -0.17
C SER A 107 0.96 -22.13 1.33
N TYR A 108 2.09 -22.50 1.94
CA TYR A 108 2.17 -22.97 3.33
C TYR A 108 1.63 -21.97 4.39
N HIS A 109 1.87 -20.67 4.22
CA HIS A 109 1.49 -19.66 5.22
C HIS A 109 0.04 -19.17 5.11
N ARG A 110 -0.78 -19.73 4.21
CA ARG A 110 -2.12 -19.20 3.94
C ARG A 110 -3.17 -19.61 4.97
N ASP A 111 -2.96 -20.73 5.67
CA ASP A 111 -3.90 -21.28 6.65
C ASP A 111 -3.78 -20.65 8.05
N ASP A 112 -3.00 -19.57 8.17
CA ASP A 112 -2.87 -18.83 9.42
C ASP A 112 -4.16 -18.06 9.75
N ALA A 113 -4.88 -18.55 10.78
CA ALA A 113 -6.09 -17.94 11.31
C ALA A 113 -5.89 -16.48 11.76
N GLY A 114 -4.66 -16.07 12.13
CA GLY A 114 -4.33 -14.70 12.52
C GLY A 114 -4.21 -13.72 11.35
N ARG A 115 -4.26 -14.20 10.10
CA ARG A 115 -4.07 -13.36 8.90
C ARG A 115 -5.14 -12.27 8.77
N VAL A 116 -6.39 -12.60 9.05
CA VAL A 116 -7.51 -11.65 8.95
C VAL A 116 -7.33 -10.54 9.99
N THR A 117 -7.00 -10.92 11.23
CA THR A 117 -6.74 -9.96 12.31
C THR A 117 -5.58 -9.03 11.98
N ARG A 118 -4.45 -9.55 11.49
CA ARG A 118 -3.31 -8.71 11.08
C ARG A 118 -3.68 -7.73 9.97
N LYS A 119 -4.44 -8.17 8.97
CA LYS A 119 -4.94 -7.28 7.91
C LYS A 119 -5.91 -6.21 8.42
N ALA A 120 -6.78 -6.57 9.36
CA ALA A 120 -7.71 -5.61 9.96
C ALA A 120 -6.95 -4.54 10.76
N VAL A 121 -5.98 -4.95 11.58
CA VAL A 121 -5.11 -4.02 12.32
C VAL A 121 -4.34 -3.11 11.36
N GLN A 122 -3.77 -3.66 10.29
CA GLN A 122 -3.06 -2.89 9.27
C GLN A 122 -3.99 -1.87 8.59
N CYS A 123 -5.21 -2.26 8.21
CA CYS A 123 -6.21 -1.35 7.65
C CYS A 123 -6.53 -0.19 8.60
N VAL A 124 -6.68 -0.47 9.91
CA VAL A 124 -6.90 0.58 10.91
C VAL A 124 -5.71 1.53 10.99
N VAL A 125 -4.48 1.01 11.01
CA VAL A 125 -3.26 1.82 11.02
C VAL A 125 -3.18 2.71 9.78
N ASP A 126 -3.49 2.15 8.61
CA ASP A 126 -3.45 2.88 7.32
C ASP A 126 -4.52 3.98 7.28
N LEU A 127 -5.74 3.70 7.73
CA LEU A 127 -6.81 4.70 7.85
C LEU A 127 -6.43 5.81 8.82
N VAL A 128 -5.81 5.48 9.94
CA VAL A 128 -5.35 6.49 10.91
C VAL A 128 -4.29 7.39 10.27
N ALA A 129 -3.24 6.80 9.69
CA ALA A 129 -2.10 7.52 9.14
C ALA A 129 -2.47 8.38 7.91
N PHE A 130 -3.27 7.84 6.99
CA PHE A 130 -3.53 8.48 5.70
C PHE A 130 -4.88 9.20 5.60
N CYS A 131 -5.81 8.97 6.54
CA CYS A 131 -7.14 9.58 6.50
C CYS A 131 -7.49 10.36 7.75
N VAL A 132 -7.41 9.75 8.94
CA VAL A 132 -7.84 10.41 10.19
C VAL A 132 -6.97 11.62 10.50
N VAL A 133 -5.65 11.48 10.42
CA VAL A 133 -4.69 12.57 10.67
C VAL A 133 -4.92 13.79 9.75
N PRO A 134 -4.95 13.66 8.41
CA PRO A 134 -5.20 14.81 7.53
C PRO A 134 -6.61 15.38 7.68
N LEU A 135 -7.64 14.56 7.96
CA LEU A 135 -8.99 15.08 8.25
C LEU A 135 -9.02 15.89 9.55
N ALA A 136 -8.34 15.43 10.60
CA ALA A 136 -8.22 16.18 11.84
C ALA A 136 -7.52 17.54 11.61
N ALA A 137 -6.50 17.57 10.75
CA ALA A 137 -5.83 18.80 10.36
C ALA A 137 -6.77 19.80 9.65
N LEU A 138 -7.66 19.31 8.79
CA LEU A 138 -8.70 20.14 8.15
C LEU A 138 -9.71 20.68 9.17
N VAL A 139 -10.12 19.88 10.16
CA VAL A 139 -11.01 20.34 11.24
C VAL A 139 -10.34 21.46 12.05
N VAL A 140 -9.07 21.30 12.40
CA VAL A 140 -8.29 22.35 13.10
C VAL A 140 -8.22 23.62 12.24
N TYR A 141 -8.02 23.48 10.93
CA TYR A 141 -8.02 24.62 10.01
C TYR A 141 -9.38 25.35 9.99
N TRP A 142 -10.50 24.64 9.90
CA TRP A 142 -11.84 25.25 9.85
C TRP A 142 -12.23 25.98 11.14
N VAL A 143 -11.80 25.48 12.31
CA VAL A 143 -12.09 26.10 13.61
C VAL A 143 -11.09 27.21 13.96
N GLY A 144 -9.92 27.23 13.32
CA GLY A 144 -8.76 28.05 13.70
C GLY A 144 -8.83 29.54 13.34
N GLY A 145 -9.86 30.02 12.65
CA GLY A 145 -10.03 31.45 12.35
C GLY A 145 -10.69 31.76 11.01
N PRO A 146 -10.59 33.01 10.51
CA PRO A 146 -11.23 33.42 9.27
C PRO A 146 -10.64 32.69 8.07
N VAL A 147 -11.50 31.92 7.39
CA VAL A 147 -11.17 31.12 6.22
C VAL A 147 -11.42 31.95 4.96
N THR A 148 -10.43 32.07 4.08
CA THR A 148 -10.66 32.70 2.77
C THR A 148 -11.43 31.73 1.86
N ALA A 149 -12.34 32.24 1.03
CA ALA A 149 -13.19 31.39 0.18
C ALA A 149 -12.38 30.41 -0.70
N GLY A 150 -11.22 30.83 -1.21
CA GLY A 150 -10.34 29.98 -2.02
C GLY A 150 -9.72 28.83 -1.22
N LEU A 151 -9.24 29.08 -0.01
CA LEU A 151 -8.68 28.03 0.84
C LEU A 151 -9.76 27.11 1.42
N LEU A 152 -10.97 27.62 1.65
CA LEU A 152 -12.12 26.77 1.98
C LEU A 152 -12.42 25.79 0.85
N ALA A 153 -12.55 26.28 -0.39
CA ALA A 153 -12.79 25.43 -1.54
C ALA A 153 -11.70 24.36 -1.72
N LEU A 154 -10.42 24.75 -1.57
CA LEU A 154 -9.30 23.81 -1.59
C LEU A 154 -9.43 22.75 -0.49
N SER A 155 -9.72 23.15 0.75
CA SER A 155 -9.86 22.22 1.88
C SER A 155 -11.01 21.21 1.70
N LEU A 156 -12.08 21.60 1.01
CA LEU A 156 -13.20 20.70 0.68
C LEU A 156 -12.82 19.68 -0.40
N VAL A 157 -12.06 20.11 -1.42
CA VAL A 157 -11.50 19.21 -2.44
C VAL A 157 -10.54 18.21 -1.78
N GLU A 158 -9.68 18.69 -0.90
CA GLU A 158 -8.77 17.86 -0.10
C GLU A 158 -9.50 16.85 0.78
N ALA A 159 -10.56 17.27 1.48
CA ALA A 159 -11.41 16.35 2.25
C ALA A 159 -12.01 15.26 1.37
N GLY A 160 -12.49 15.62 0.17
CA GLY A 160 -13.00 14.67 -0.82
C GLY A 160 -11.94 13.68 -1.30
N ALA A 161 -10.72 14.15 -1.56
CA ALA A 161 -9.60 13.30 -1.96
C ALA A 161 -9.19 12.32 -0.85
N VAL A 162 -9.12 12.78 0.41
CA VAL A 162 -8.83 11.93 1.57
C VAL A 162 -9.93 10.89 1.79
N ALA A 163 -11.20 11.28 1.65
CA ALA A 163 -12.32 10.35 1.75
C ALA A 163 -12.28 9.29 0.65
N ALA A 164 -11.97 9.69 -0.59
CA ALA A 164 -11.79 8.76 -1.70
C ALA A 164 -10.65 7.76 -1.44
N LEU A 165 -9.51 8.24 -0.92
CA LEU A 165 -8.42 7.36 -0.49
C LEU A 165 -8.88 6.37 0.58
N GLY A 166 -9.61 6.82 1.60
CA GLY A 166 -10.13 5.94 2.65
C GLY A 166 -11.03 4.83 2.11
N VAL A 167 -11.88 5.15 1.12
CA VAL A 167 -12.70 4.15 0.42
C VAL A 167 -11.81 3.11 -0.28
N PHE A 168 -10.75 3.55 -0.95
CA PHE A 168 -9.81 2.61 -1.58
C PHE A 168 -9.07 1.75 -0.55
N VAL A 169 -8.54 2.34 0.54
CA VAL A 169 -7.87 1.59 1.61
C VAL A 169 -8.79 0.49 2.14
N VAL A 170 -10.04 0.80 2.46
CA VAL A 170 -11.00 -0.22 2.92
C VAL A 170 -11.23 -1.28 1.86
N ARG A 171 -11.49 -0.90 0.59
CA ARG A 171 -11.78 -1.82 -0.51
C ARG A 171 -10.65 -2.81 -0.78
N TYR A 172 -9.40 -2.36 -0.72
CA TYR A 172 -8.23 -3.21 -0.95
C TYR A 172 -7.76 -3.94 0.31
N ALA A 173 -8.07 -3.42 1.50
CA ALA A 173 -7.85 -4.13 2.74
C ALA A 173 -8.77 -5.35 2.91
N VAL A 174 -9.94 -5.36 2.23
CA VAL A 174 -10.96 -6.42 2.34
C VAL A 174 -10.35 -7.82 2.19
N PRO A 175 -10.35 -8.62 3.28
CA PRO A 175 -10.11 -10.06 3.22
C PRO A 175 -11.40 -10.87 2.98
N PHE A 176 -12.52 -10.24 2.61
CA PHE A 176 -13.88 -10.82 2.58
C PHE A 176 -14.49 -11.06 1.20
N GLY A 177 -13.72 -11.02 0.12
CA GLY A 177 -14.20 -11.36 -1.23
C GLY A 177 -13.21 -12.24 -1.98
N GLY A 178 -13.46 -13.54 -2.04
CA GLY A 178 -12.71 -14.47 -2.90
C GLY A 178 -11.92 -15.56 -2.16
N GLY A 179 -12.59 -16.30 -1.28
CA GLY A 179 -12.44 -17.76 -1.35
C GLY A 179 -13.17 -18.23 -2.63
N GLY A 180 -12.48 -19.02 -3.45
CA GLY A 180 -12.95 -19.48 -4.77
C GLY A 180 -12.44 -18.55 -5.89
N ALA A 181 -11.57 -18.96 -6.81
CA ALA A 181 -11.14 -20.28 -7.26
C ALA A 181 -9.61 -20.38 -7.31
#